data_AF-A0A4J2B303-F1
#
_entry.id   AF-A0A4J2B303-F1
#
_cell.length_a   1.000
_cell.length_b   1.000
_cell.length_c   1.000
_cell.angle_alpha   90.00
_cell.angle_beta   90.00
_cell.angle_gamma   90.00
#
_symmetry.space_group_name_H-M   'P 1'
#
loop_
_entity.id
_entity.type
_entity.pdbx_description
1 polymer ?
#
loop_
_entity_poly.entity_id
_entity_poly.type
_entity_poly.pdbx_seq_one_letter_code
_entity_poly.pdbx_strand_id
1 'polypeptide(L)'
;MRATDIASELLLELSLPLVTFFLAEEVHVSGIIAVVVAGILKASRFKKITLLEAQVDTVTETVWHTVTFMLNGSVFVILGMELEMIAEPILTNPIYNPLLLLLSLIVLTFVLFVIRFIMIYGYYAYRTRRLKKKLNKYMKDMFLLTFSGVKGTVSIATILLIPSNLEQEYPLLLFLVAGVTLVSFLTGLLVLPHLSDEEEESKDYLMHIAILNEVTLELEKELEDTRNKLPLYAALDNYHGRIENLILSQENQDDQEDWAALKLLILSIESDGLEQAYEEGNISNRAYRVYQRYLKNIEQGINRKLASRLTYYFLVSLRILRFLLHEVFTLGKTFRSWKNKEQSRLRALDYDQIAELYLANTEMIIESLENLKGVYRRSLISFMQESRLRETTIISSGAFVERVINRVKPNNINEMLRGYYLERKLIFEYEEKRLITTKYAKKLRQNVNNLENYSLKEAANTLPYDMVELVRRN
;
A
#
# COMPACT_ATOMS: atom_id res chain seq x y z
N MET A 1 25.92 -14.71 14.47
CA MET A 1 25.42 -14.68 15.87
C MET A 1 23.98 -15.16 15.82
N ARG A 2 23.61 -16.16 16.63
CA ARG A 2 22.77 -17.29 16.18
C ARG A 2 21.27 -17.02 16.38
N ALA A 3 20.46 -17.44 15.41
CA ALA A 3 18.99 -17.48 15.48
C ALA A 3 18.44 -18.17 16.75
N THR A 4 19.28 -18.95 17.44
CA THR A 4 19.00 -19.54 18.76
C THR A 4 18.65 -18.48 19.81
N ASP A 5 19.32 -17.33 19.80
CA ASP A 5 19.13 -16.30 20.84
C ASP A 5 17.75 -15.64 20.69
N ILE A 6 17.34 -15.39 19.44
CA ILE A 6 16.01 -14.88 19.08
C ILE A 6 14.91 -15.90 19.45
N ALA A 7 15.12 -17.17 19.10
CA ALA A 7 14.15 -18.22 19.39
C ALA A 7 13.98 -18.45 20.91
N SER A 8 15.07 -18.43 21.68
CA SER A 8 15.02 -18.55 23.13
C SER A 8 14.30 -17.37 23.79
N GLU A 9 14.54 -16.14 23.33
CA GLU A 9 13.84 -14.96 23.83
C GLU A 9 12.34 -15.01 23.52
N LEU A 10 11.97 -15.41 22.29
CA LEU A 10 10.58 -15.63 21.89
C LEU A 10 9.88 -16.73 22.72
N LEU A 11 10.57 -17.83 23.02
CA LEU A 11 10.00 -18.90 23.84
C LEU A 11 9.75 -18.43 25.28
N LEU A 12 10.70 -17.70 25.87
CA LEU A 12 10.52 -17.09 27.19
C LEU A 12 9.36 -16.08 27.19
N GLU A 13 9.25 -15.30 26.11
CA GLU A 13 8.18 -14.35 25.89
C GLU A 13 6.80 -15.00 25.79
N LEU A 14 6.65 -16.07 25.02
CA LEU A 14 5.40 -16.80 24.84
C LEU A 14 5.01 -17.62 26.07
N SER A 15 5.98 -18.08 26.86
CA SER A 15 5.74 -18.82 28.11
C SER A 15 5.39 -17.91 29.29
N LEU A 16 5.80 -16.63 29.25
CA LEU A 16 5.56 -15.69 30.35
C LEU A 16 4.08 -15.59 30.77
N PRO A 17 3.08 -15.45 29.86
CA PRO A 17 1.67 -15.44 30.26
C PRO A 17 1.22 -16.73 30.93
N LEU A 18 1.65 -17.90 30.41
CA LEU A 18 1.25 -19.20 30.96
C LEU A 18 1.82 -19.39 32.36
N VAL A 19 3.12 -19.15 32.54
CA VAL A 19 3.78 -19.27 33.85
C VAL A 19 3.18 -18.29 34.86
N THR A 20 2.96 -17.04 34.45
CA THR A 20 2.36 -16.02 35.33
C THR A 20 0.94 -16.39 35.75
N PHE A 21 0.14 -16.92 34.82
CA PHE A 21 -1.21 -17.39 35.11
C PHE A 21 -1.21 -18.51 36.16
N PHE A 22 -0.43 -19.58 35.94
CA PHE A 22 -0.39 -20.71 36.87
C PHE A 22 0.14 -20.31 38.25
N LEU A 23 1.21 -19.52 38.33
CA LEU A 23 1.74 -19.05 39.61
C LEU A 23 0.75 -18.18 40.39
N ALA A 24 -0.07 -17.39 39.70
CA ALA A 24 -1.10 -16.57 40.32
C ALA A 24 -2.25 -17.43 40.87
N GLU A 25 -2.70 -18.43 40.11
CA GLU A 25 -3.75 -19.36 40.56
C GLU A 25 -3.31 -20.18 41.79
N GLU A 26 -2.05 -20.61 41.86
CA GLU A 26 -1.48 -21.31 43.03
C GLU A 26 -1.49 -20.45 44.31
N VAL A 27 -1.45 -19.12 44.17
CA VAL A 27 -1.53 -18.17 45.30
C VAL A 27 -2.95 -17.66 45.50
N HIS A 28 -3.94 -18.23 44.81
CA HIS A 28 -5.36 -17.85 44.86
C HIS A 28 -5.63 -16.37 44.51
N VAL A 29 -4.83 -15.80 43.59
CA VAL A 29 -5.08 -14.48 43.00
C VAL A 29 -5.46 -14.62 41.53
N SER A 30 -6.12 -13.61 40.95
CA SER A 30 -6.58 -13.69 39.56
C SER A 30 -5.42 -13.84 38.57
N GLY A 31 -5.31 -15.02 37.95
CA GLY A 31 -4.29 -15.30 36.93
C GLY A 31 -4.37 -14.36 35.73
N ILE A 32 -5.59 -14.02 35.30
CA ILE A 32 -5.83 -13.10 34.18
C ILE A 32 -5.24 -11.71 34.48
N ILE A 33 -5.50 -11.16 35.67
CA ILE A 33 -4.99 -9.84 36.05
C ILE A 33 -3.46 -9.87 36.20
N ALA A 34 -2.92 -10.94 36.78
CA ALA A 34 -1.46 -11.10 36.91
C ALA A 34 -0.75 -11.08 35.55
N VAL A 35 -1.29 -11.78 34.55
CA VAL A 35 -0.78 -11.77 33.17
C VAL A 35 -0.83 -10.38 32.54
N VAL A 36 -1.94 -9.65 32.71
CA VAL A 36 -2.08 -8.27 32.18
C VAL A 36 -1.01 -7.35 32.79
N VAL A 37 -0.81 -7.43 34.11
CA VAL A 37 0.23 -6.65 34.80
C VAL A 37 1.63 -7.04 34.30
N ALA A 38 1.93 -8.33 34.16
CA ALA A 38 3.21 -8.79 33.60
C ALA A 38 3.45 -8.28 32.18
N GLY A 39 2.41 -8.26 31.34
CA GLY A 39 2.45 -7.70 29.99
C GLY A 39 2.74 -6.19 29.99
N ILE A 40 2.06 -5.41 30.83
CA ILE A 40 2.28 -3.97 30.97
C ILE A 40 3.71 -3.68 31.45
N LEU A 41 4.18 -4.41 32.48
CA LEU A 41 5.54 -4.27 32.99
C LEU A 41 6.58 -4.60 31.92
N LYS A 42 6.34 -5.65 31.14
CA LYS A 42 7.20 -6.02 30.02
C LYS A 42 7.24 -4.93 28.96
N ALA A 43 6.09 -4.40 28.54
CA ALA A 43 5.98 -3.35 27.53
C ALA A 43 6.59 -2.01 28.00
N SER A 44 6.55 -1.73 29.31
CA SER A 44 7.09 -0.52 29.91
C SER A 44 8.62 -0.55 30.09
N ARG A 45 9.31 -1.67 29.84
CA ARG A 45 10.77 -1.72 29.94
C ARG A 45 11.41 -0.91 28.83
N PHE A 46 12.35 -0.04 29.19
CA PHE A 46 13.23 0.63 28.22
C PHE A 46 14.08 -0.42 27.52
N LYS A 47 13.76 -0.69 26.25
CA LYS A 47 14.58 -1.54 25.40
C LYS A 47 15.90 -0.84 25.11
N LYS A 48 17.02 -1.56 25.20
CA LYS A 48 18.28 -1.01 24.68
C LYS A 48 18.13 -0.92 23.16
N ILE A 49 18.72 0.11 22.56
CA ILE A 49 18.69 0.29 21.12
C ILE A 49 19.89 -0.47 20.54
N THR A 50 19.73 -1.77 20.35
CA THR A 50 20.71 -2.59 19.61
C THR A 50 20.08 -3.19 18.35
N LEU A 51 20.92 -3.58 17.39
CA LEU A 51 20.47 -4.26 16.17
C LEU A 51 19.76 -5.59 16.48
N LEU A 52 20.18 -6.27 17.56
CA LEU A 52 19.56 -7.51 18.01
C LEU A 52 18.13 -7.26 18.51
N GLU A 53 17.95 -6.27 19.39
CA GLU A 53 16.62 -5.89 19.89
C GLU A 53 15.68 -5.45 18.77
N ALA A 54 16.16 -4.75 17.74
CA ALA A 54 15.34 -4.38 16.59
C ALA A 54 14.87 -5.61 15.76
N GLN A 55 15.74 -6.62 15.58
CA GLN A 55 15.40 -7.85 14.87
C GLN A 55 14.43 -8.72 15.69
N VAL A 56 14.71 -8.89 16.99
CA VAL A 56 13.83 -9.61 17.92
C VAL A 56 12.45 -8.95 17.95
N ASP A 57 12.37 -7.63 18.06
CA ASP A 57 11.11 -6.88 18.11
C ASP A 57 10.25 -7.13 16.87
N THR A 58 10.85 -7.07 15.68
CA THR A 58 10.12 -7.28 14.41
C THR A 58 9.53 -8.70 14.31
N VAL A 59 10.32 -9.71 14.69
CA VAL A 59 9.85 -11.11 14.68
C VAL A 59 8.79 -11.32 15.77
N THR A 60 9.02 -10.77 16.97
CA THR A 60 8.13 -10.87 18.12
C THR A 60 6.76 -10.27 17.83
N GLU A 61 6.71 -9.08 17.24
CA GLU A 61 5.47 -8.42 16.83
C GLU A 61 4.69 -9.29 15.83
N THR A 62 5.39 -9.84 14.83
CA THR A 62 4.78 -10.72 13.81
C THR A 62 4.22 -12.00 14.44
N VAL A 63 4.97 -12.64 15.34
CA VAL A 63 4.53 -13.85 16.06
C VAL A 63 3.33 -13.55 16.95
N TRP A 64 3.35 -12.47 17.75
CA TRP A 64 2.22 -12.09 18.59
C TRP A 64 0.98 -11.72 17.78
N HIS A 65 1.14 -11.03 16.65
CA HIS A 65 0.03 -10.76 15.75
C HIS A 65 -0.62 -12.06 15.25
N THR A 66 0.22 -13.03 14.86
CA THR A 66 -0.25 -14.34 14.38
C THR A 66 -0.95 -15.11 15.50
N VAL A 67 -0.34 -15.20 16.68
CA VAL A 67 -0.91 -15.90 17.85
C VAL A 67 -2.23 -15.25 18.28
N THR A 68 -2.27 -13.91 18.36
CA THR A 68 -3.48 -13.18 18.75
C THR A 68 -4.59 -13.36 17.71
N PHE A 69 -4.25 -13.35 16.42
CA PHE A 69 -5.21 -13.65 15.35
C PHE A 69 -5.75 -15.07 15.46
N MET A 70 -4.89 -16.06 15.67
CA MET A 70 -5.28 -17.46 15.85
C MET A 70 -6.18 -17.64 17.07
N LEU A 71 -5.78 -17.15 18.24
CA LEU A 71 -6.56 -17.26 19.48
C LEU A 71 -7.91 -16.56 19.38
N ASN A 72 -7.95 -15.34 18.83
CA ASN A 72 -9.21 -14.65 18.61
C ASN A 72 -10.11 -15.43 17.65
N GLY A 73 -9.57 -15.92 16.53
CA GLY A 73 -10.28 -16.77 15.58
C GLY A 73 -10.84 -18.03 16.24
N SER A 74 -10.05 -18.72 17.06
CA SER A 74 -10.47 -19.92 17.79
C SER A 74 -11.65 -19.65 18.73
N VAL A 75 -11.63 -18.53 19.48
CA VAL A 75 -12.75 -18.18 20.38
C VAL A 75 -14.04 -17.94 19.60
N PHE A 76 -13.97 -17.28 18.43
CA PHE A 76 -15.15 -17.07 17.58
C PHE A 76 -15.66 -18.37 16.94
N VAL A 77 -14.76 -19.30 16.57
CA VAL A 77 -15.15 -20.62 16.06
C VAL A 77 -15.86 -21.43 17.15
N ILE A 78 -15.31 -21.46 18.36
CA ILE A 78 -15.92 -22.14 19.51
C ILE A 78 -17.30 -21.54 19.82
N LEU A 79 -17.41 -20.21 19.85
CA LEU A 79 -18.71 -19.54 20.01
C LEU A 79 -19.69 -19.93 18.91
N GLY A 80 -19.26 -19.96 17.65
CA GLY A 80 -20.12 -20.34 16.53
C GLY A 80 -20.68 -21.76 16.71
N MET A 81 -19.84 -22.70 17.12
CA MET A 81 -20.26 -24.08 17.42
C MET A 81 -21.23 -24.15 18.60
N GLU A 82 -20.91 -23.48 19.70
CA GLU A 82 -21.76 -23.45 20.90
C GLU A 82 -23.12 -22.77 20.62
N LEU A 83 -23.12 -21.73 19.78
CA LEU A 83 -24.33 -21.03 19.37
C LEU A 83 -25.24 -21.95 18.56
N GLU A 84 -24.70 -22.72 17.62
CA GLU A 84 -25.49 -23.69 16.84
C GLU A 84 -26.13 -24.75 17.76
N MET A 85 -25.34 -25.31 18.68
CA MET A 85 -25.81 -26.34 19.63
C MET A 85 -26.93 -25.85 20.56
N ILE A 86 -26.98 -24.56 20.87
CA ILE A 86 -27.88 -24.01 21.89
C ILE A 86 -29.02 -23.17 21.30
N ALA A 87 -28.86 -22.62 20.10
CA ALA A 87 -29.91 -21.88 19.40
C ALA A 87 -31.07 -22.81 18.98
N GLU A 88 -30.78 -24.00 18.44
CA GLU A 88 -31.83 -24.91 17.96
C GLU A 88 -32.80 -25.34 19.08
N PRO A 89 -32.34 -25.80 20.27
CA PRO A 89 -33.24 -26.17 21.37
C PRO A 89 -34.02 -25.00 21.98
N ILE A 90 -33.47 -23.78 21.98
CA ILE A 90 -34.14 -22.60 22.56
C ILE A 90 -35.20 -22.04 21.62
N LEU A 91 -34.91 -21.99 20.31
CA LEU A 91 -35.82 -21.45 19.30
C LEU A 91 -36.99 -22.40 18.98
N THR A 92 -36.83 -23.70 19.19
CA THR A 92 -37.87 -24.72 18.99
C THR A 92 -38.73 -24.98 20.24
N ASN A 93 -38.34 -24.44 21.40
CA ASN A 93 -39.06 -24.66 22.65
C ASN A 93 -40.35 -23.81 22.72
N PRO A 94 -41.54 -24.42 22.95
CA PRO A 94 -42.80 -23.70 23.03
C PRO A 94 -42.89 -22.69 24.19
N ILE A 95 -41.99 -22.78 25.18
CA ILE A 95 -41.95 -21.88 26.35
C ILE A 95 -41.40 -20.49 25.96
N TYR A 96 -40.50 -20.43 24.97
CA TYR A 96 -39.85 -19.18 24.58
C TYR A 96 -40.42 -18.66 23.26
N ASN A 97 -40.93 -17.43 23.26
CA ASN A 97 -41.32 -16.77 22.03
C ASN A 97 -40.06 -16.21 21.32
N PRO A 98 -39.72 -16.68 20.10
CA PRO A 98 -38.52 -16.24 19.40
C PRO A 98 -38.46 -14.73 19.17
N LEU A 99 -39.63 -14.09 19.01
CA LEU A 99 -39.72 -12.64 18.76
C LEU A 99 -39.41 -11.84 20.04
N LEU A 100 -39.84 -12.33 21.21
CA LEU A 100 -39.48 -11.72 22.50
C LEU A 100 -37.99 -11.90 22.83
N LEU A 101 -37.40 -13.05 22.48
CA LEU A 101 -35.96 -13.29 22.62
C LEU A 101 -35.12 -12.36 21.73
N LEU A 102 -35.53 -12.17 20.47
CA LEU A 102 -34.86 -11.24 19.58
C LEU A 102 -34.98 -9.78 20.07
N LEU A 103 -36.17 -9.40 20.53
CA LEU A 103 -36.40 -8.08 21.10
C LEU A 103 -35.56 -7.85 22.36
N SER A 104 -35.50 -8.83 23.26
CA SER A 104 -34.71 -8.71 24.49
C SER A 104 -33.22 -8.57 24.19
N LEU A 105 -32.71 -9.27 23.18
CA LEU A 105 -31.33 -9.17 22.71
C LEU A 105 -31.00 -7.77 22.17
N ILE A 106 -31.87 -7.21 21.31
CA ILE A 106 -31.70 -5.86 20.76
C ILE A 106 -31.76 -4.82 21.88
N VAL A 107 -32.75 -4.91 22.77
CA VAL A 107 -32.92 -3.98 23.89
C VAL A 107 -31.72 -4.05 24.83
N LEU A 108 -31.27 -5.26 25.20
CA LEU A 108 -30.11 -5.45 26.06
C LEU A 108 -28.85 -4.86 25.44
N THR A 109 -28.62 -5.12 24.14
CA THR A 109 -27.49 -4.54 23.40
C THR A 109 -27.54 -3.02 23.39
N PHE A 110 -28.71 -2.44 23.08
CA PHE A 110 -28.91 -0.99 23.09
C PHE A 110 -28.65 -0.38 24.47
N VAL A 111 -29.21 -0.96 25.54
CA VAL A 111 -29.00 -0.51 26.92
C VAL A 111 -27.52 -0.51 27.29
N LEU A 112 -26.77 -1.54 26.90
CA LEU A 112 -25.33 -1.62 27.16
C LEU A 112 -24.54 -0.52 26.44
N PHE A 113 -24.88 -0.20 25.19
CA PHE A 113 -24.28 0.92 24.46
C PHE A 113 -24.63 2.27 25.11
N VAL A 114 -25.87 2.45 25.57
CA VAL A 114 -26.30 3.66 26.28
C VAL A 114 -25.54 3.84 27.59
N ILE A 115 -25.44 2.79 28.42
CA ILE A 115 -24.67 2.82 29.68
C ILE A 115 -23.23 3.24 29.40
N ARG A 116 -22.61 2.66 28.37
CA ARG A 116 -21.25 3.01 27.96
C ARG A 116 -21.14 4.48 27.53
N PHE A 117 -22.05 4.94 26.68
CA PHE A 117 -22.06 6.33 26.23
C PHE A 117 -22.19 7.30 27.41
N ILE A 118 -23.05 6.99 28.38
CA ILE A 118 -23.22 7.79 29.61
C ILE A 118 -21.91 7.84 30.41
N MET A 119 -21.22 6.71 30.57
CA MET A 119 -19.94 6.65 31.30
C MET A 119 -18.84 7.47 30.60
N ILE A 120 -18.72 7.34 29.28
CA ILE A 120 -17.76 8.10 28.47
C ILE A 120 -18.09 9.59 28.50
N TYR A 121 -19.37 9.93 28.33
CA TYR A 121 -19.86 11.29 28.45
C TYR A 121 -19.55 11.88 29.83
N GLY A 122 -19.78 11.13 30.91
CA GLY A 122 -19.44 11.53 32.27
C GLY A 122 -17.96 11.83 32.45
N TYR A 123 -17.09 10.97 31.92
CA TYR A 123 -15.64 11.19 31.92
C TYR A 123 -15.24 12.47 31.17
N TYR A 124 -15.73 12.66 29.95
CA TYR A 124 -15.42 13.87 29.17
C TYR A 124 -16.07 15.12 29.75
N ALA A 125 -17.24 15.04 30.37
CA ALA A 125 -17.88 16.15 31.07
C ALA A 125 -17.02 16.60 32.27
N TYR A 126 -16.53 15.64 33.07
CA TYR A 126 -15.59 15.93 34.16
C TYR A 126 -14.28 16.55 33.64
N ARG A 127 -13.67 15.97 32.62
CA ARG A 127 -12.42 16.45 32.00
C ARG A 127 -12.58 17.84 31.39
N THR A 128 -13.69 18.09 30.71
CA THR A 128 -13.97 19.36 30.03
C THR A 128 -14.21 20.49 31.02
N ARG A 129 -14.87 20.20 32.16
CA ARG A 129 -15.00 21.14 33.29
C ARG A 129 -13.64 21.49 33.89
N ARG A 130 -12.74 20.52 34.06
CA ARG A 130 -11.37 20.76 34.55
C ARG A 130 -10.52 21.59 33.58
N LEU A 131 -10.67 21.38 32.27
CA LEU A 131 -9.82 21.99 31.24
C LEU A 131 -10.44 23.22 30.53
N LYS A 132 -11.65 23.66 30.92
CA LYS A 132 -12.40 24.79 30.30
C LYS A 132 -12.54 24.71 28.76
N LYS A 133 -12.62 23.49 28.21
CA LYS A 133 -12.85 23.28 26.76
C LYS A 133 -14.34 23.17 26.46
N LYS A 134 -14.73 23.10 25.18
CA LYS A 134 -16.12 22.82 24.78
C LYS A 134 -16.32 21.31 24.55
N LEU A 135 -17.41 20.76 25.07
CA LEU A 135 -17.76 19.33 24.92
C LEU A 135 -18.00 18.93 23.45
N ASN A 136 -18.50 19.87 22.64
CA ASN A 136 -18.84 19.62 21.23
C ASN A 136 -17.64 19.14 20.40
N LYS A 137 -16.41 19.51 20.80
CA LYS A 137 -15.18 19.03 20.14
C LYS A 137 -14.91 17.55 20.36
N TYR A 138 -15.43 16.97 21.44
CA TYR A 138 -15.23 15.58 21.82
C TYR A 138 -16.42 14.68 21.44
N MET A 139 -17.48 15.20 20.81
CA MET A 139 -18.64 14.38 20.45
C MET A 139 -18.29 13.27 19.47
N LYS A 140 -17.48 13.56 18.43
CA LYS A 140 -16.97 12.53 17.51
C LYS A 140 -16.17 11.46 18.28
N ASP A 141 -15.24 11.88 19.15
CA ASP A 141 -14.47 10.97 20.00
C ASP A 141 -15.35 10.11 20.92
N MET A 142 -16.42 10.68 21.50
CA MET A 142 -17.35 9.95 22.37
C MET A 142 -18.10 8.87 21.59
N PHE A 143 -18.63 9.20 20.41
CA PHE A 143 -19.31 8.22 19.57
C PHE A 143 -18.34 7.14 19.07
N LEU A 144 -17.15 7.53 18.62
CA LEU A 144 -16.09 6.59 18.24
C LEU A 144 -15.74 5.64 19.40
N LEU A 145 -15.55 6.16 20.61
CA LEU A 145 -15.24 5.35 21.79
C LEU A 145 -16.41 4.49 22.27
N THR A 146 -17.66 4.87 22.01
CA THR A 146 -18.85 4.06 22.33
C THR A 146 -18.96 2.88 21.38
N PHE A 147 -18.80 3.10 20.07
CA PHE A 147 -18.96 2.07 19.05
C PHE A 147 -17.69 1.23 18.81
N SER A 148 -16.51 1.67 19.26
CA SER A 148 -15.25 0.95 19.05
C SER A 148 -15.00 -0.23 19.97
N GLY A 149 -15.52 -0.25 21.20
CA GLY A 149 -15.30 -1.41 22.09
C GLY A 149 -16.38 -2.44 21.88
N VAL A 150 -16.42 -2.98 20.68
CA VAL A 150 -17.23 -4.13 20.35
C VAL A 150 -16.95 -5.26 21.34
N LYS A 151 -18.00 -5.82 21.95
CA LYS A 151 -17.84 -6.87 22.97
C LYS A 151 -17.12 -8.06 22.35
N GLY A 152 -16.04 -8.48 22.99
CA GLY A 152 -15.06 -9.38 22.41
C GLY A 152 -14.99 -10.76 23.06
N THR A 153 -13.89 -11.42 22.74
CA THR A 153 -13.47 -12.75 23.18
C THR A 153 -13.46 -12.96 24.69
N VAL A 154 -13.24 -11.91 25.48
CA VAL A 154 -13.24 -12.00 26.95
C VAL A 154 -14.62 -12.33 27.51
N SER A 155 -15.70 -11.71 27.00
CA SER A 155 -17.06 -12.03 27.44
C SER A 155 -17.45 -13.46 27.12
N ILE A 156 -17.02 -13.95 25.96
CA ILE A 156 -17.22 -15.31 25.48
C ILE A 156 -16.46 -16.31 26.37
N ALA A 157 -15.17 -16.06 26.61
CA ALA A 157 -14.36 -16.91 27.48
C ALA A 157 -14.94 -16.97 28.90
N THR A 158 -15.48 -15.86 29.42
CA THR A 158 -16.05 -15.82 30.77
C THR A 158 -17.29 -16.69 30.90
N ILE A 159 -18.20 -16.68 29.91
CA ILE A 159 -19.40 -17.51 29.98
C ILE A 159 -19.06 -19.00 29.81
N LEU A 160 -18.07 -19.34 28.99
CA LEU A 160 -17.58 -20.72 28.81
C LEU A 160 -16.83 -21.27 30.04
N LEU A 161 -16.34 -20.40 30.92
CA LEU A 161 -15.73 -20.80 32.20
C LEU A 161 -16.78 -21.10 33.27
N ILE A 162 -18.03 -20.70 33.09
CA ILE A 162 -19.10 -21.00 34.05
C ILE A 162 -19.43 -22.50 33.94
N PRO A 163 -19.36 -23.26 35.04
CA PRO A 163 -19.69 -24.68 35.03
C PRO A 163 -21.11 -24.93 34.53
N SER A 164 -21.26 -25.82 33.54
CA SER A 164 -22.55 -26.20 32.94
C SER A 164 -23.50 -26.95 33.90
N ASN A 165 -23.03 -27.28 35.10
CA ASN A 165 -23.80 -27.93 36.17
C ASN A 165 -24.57 -26.93 37.05
N LEU A 166 -24.39 -25.62 36.86
CA LEU A 166 -25.16 -24.56 37.52
C LEU A 166 -26.41 -24.21 36.70
N GLU A 167 -27.53 -24.81 37.12
CA GLU A 167 -28.93 -24.38 36.95
C GLU A 167 -29.53 -24.30 35.52
N GLN A 168 -30.86 -24.47 35.47
CA GLN A 168 -31.72 -24.52 34.27
C GLN A 168 -31.57 -23.33 33.29
N GLU A 169 -30.88 -22.26 33.69
CA GLU A 169 -30.77 -21.00 32.96
C GLU A 169 -29.46 -20.85 32.15
N TYR A 170 -28.49 -21.76 32.31
CA TYR A 170 -27.20 -21.70 31.59
C TYR A 170 -27.35 -21.59 30.05
N PRO A 171 -28.25 -22.35 29.38
CA PRO A 171 -28.45 -22.22 27.94
C PRO A 171 -29.00 -20.85 27.52
N LEU A 172 -29.92 -20.28 28.32
CA LEU A 172 -30.50 -18.96 28.05
C LEU A 172 -29.45 -17.85 28.25
N LEU A 173 -28.64 -17.97 29.30
CA LEU A 173 -27.56 -17.02 29.58
C LEU A 173 -26.50 -17.04 28.47
N LEU A 174 -26.09 -18.23 28.03
CA LEU A 174 -25.16 -18.37 26.90
C LEU A 174 -25.75 -17.78 25.62
N PHE A 175 -27.01 -18.07 25.30
CA PHE A 175 -27.70 -17.49 24.14
C PHE A 175 -27.74 -15.96 24.17
N LEU A 176 -28.09 -15.37 25.32
CA LEU A 176 -28.12 -13.91 25.48
C LEU A 176 -26.72 -13.30 25.39
N VAL A 177 -25.71 -13.88 26.03
CA VAL A 177 -24.33 -13.38 25.97
C VAL A 177 -23.81 -13.47 24.54
N ALA A 178 -23.92 -14.63 23.89
CA ALA A 178 -23.48 -14.85 22.51
C ALA A 178 -24.22 -13.91 21.54
N GLY A 179 -25.54 -13.82 21.67
CA GLY A 179 -26.37 -12.93 20.85
C GLY A 179 -26.02 -11.46 21.00
N VAL A 180 -25.85 -10.97 22.24
CA VAL A 180 -25.42 -9.59 22.51
C VAL A 180 -24.00 -9.34 22.01
N THR A 181 -23.08 -10.30 22.15
CA THR A 181 -21.73 -10.16 21.59
C THR A 181 -21.76 -10.06 20.06
N LEU A 182 -22.58 -10.89 19.40
CA LEU A 182 -22.72 -10.90 17.95
C LEU A 182 -23.33 -9.60 17.42
N VAL A 183 -24.44 -9.13 18.01
CA VAL A 183 -25.09 -7.88 17.57
C VAL A 183 -24.22 -6.67 17.91
N SER A 184 -23.54 -6.67 19.06
CA SER A 184 -22.55 -5.64 19.36
C SER A 184 -21.46 -5.63 18.30
N PHE A 185 -20.86 -6.79 17.99
CA PHE A 185 -19.81 -6.95 16.97
C PHE A 185 -20.23 -6.40 15.61
N LEU A 186 -21.42 -6.79 15.14
CA LEU A 186 -21.98 -6.35 13.86
C LEU A 186 -22.25 -4.83 13.84
N THR A 187 -22.76 -4.29 14.94
CA THR A 187 -23.00 -2.84 15.08
C THR A 187 -21.69 -2.06 14.97
N GLY A 188 -20.62 -2.51 15.65
CA GLY A 188 -19.31 -1.87 15.54
C GLY A 188 -18.76 -1.90 14.12
N LEU A 189 -18.85 -3.05 13.43
CA LEU A 189 -18.37 -3.22 12.06
C LEU A 189 -19.07 -2.28 11.07
N LEU A 190 -20.38 -2.07 11.22
CA LEU A 190 -21.17 -1.23 10.32
C LEU A 190 -21.05 0.27 10.64
N VAL A 191 -21.01 0.62 11.93
CA VAL A 191 -21.06 2.03 12.38
C VAL A 191 -19.68 2.69 12.32
N LEU A 192 -18.60 1.97 12.66
CA LEU A 192 -17.25 2.56 12.75
C LEU A 192 -16.75 3.19 11.43
N PRO A 193 -16.85 2.53 10.27
CA PRO A 193 -16.39 3.12 9.01
C PRO A 193 -17.10 4.42 8.65
N HIS A 194 -18.35 4.58 9.09
CA HIS A 194 -19.15 5.79 8.84
C HIS A 194 -18.84 6.93 9.83
N LEU A 195 -18.23 6.62 10.98
CA LEU A 195 -17.86 7.60 12.00
C LEU A 195 -16.40 8.04 11.92
N SER A 196 -15.53 7.25 11.29
CA SER A 196 -14.13 7.61 11.07
C SER A 196 -14.00 8.51 9.84
N ASP A 197 -13.97 9.83 10.03
CA ASP A 197 -13.58 10.76 8.97
C ASP A 197 -12.07 10.65 8.69
N GLU A 198 -11.65 10.58 7.42
CA GLU A 198 -10.24 10.59 6.95
C GLU A 198 -9.59 11.99 7.01
N GLU A 199 -9.86 12.78 8.05
CA GLU A 199 -9.76 14.25 7.97
C GLU A 199 -8.38 14.90 8.26
N GLU A 200 -7.24 14.20 8.20
CA GLU A 200 -5.91 14.84 8.44
C GLU A 200 -4.85 14.62 7.35
N GLU A 201 -5.13 13.88 6.29
CA GLU A 201 -4.06 13.40 5.40
C GLU A 201 -3.68 14.38 4.25
N SER A 202 -4.58 15.25 3.80
CA SER A 202 -4.38 16.07 2.58
C SER A 202 -3.21 17.08 2.65
N LYS A 203 -3.07 17.81 3.77
CA LYS A 203 -2.00 18.81 3.92
C LYS A 203 -0.61 18.16 4.03
N ASP A 204 -0.56 17.03 4.71
CA ASP A 204 0.67 16.26 4.93
C ASP A 204 1.19 15.68 3.61
N TYR A 205 0.29 15.26 2.70
CA TYR A 205 0.69 14.76 1.38
C TYR A 205 1.30 15.82 0.45
N LEU A 206 0.78 17.05 0.43
CA LEU A 206 1.39 18.12 -0.37
C LEU A 206 2.83 18.38 0.04
N MET A 207 3.10 18.37 1.35
CA MET A 207 4.46 18.50 1.88
C MET A 207 5.32 17.28 1.52
N HIS A 208 4.75 16.08 1.50
CA HIS A 208 5.47 14.87 1.06
C HIS A 208 5.84 14.94 -0.42
N ILE A 209 4.92 15.39 -1.30
CA ILE A 209 5.22 15.62 -2.72
C ILE A 209 6.33 16.67 -2.86
N ALA A 210 6.27 17.76 -2.10
CA ALA A 210 7.31 18.79 -2.11
C ALA A 210 8.68 18.23 -1.71
N ILE A 211 8.73 17.41 -0.65
CA ILE A 211 9.96 16.72 -0.22
C ILE A 211 10.51 15.85 -1.36
N LEU A 212 9.68 15.02 -1.99
CA LEU A 212 10.14 14.13 -3.06
C LEU A 212 10.60 14.88 -4.31
N ASN A 213 9.93 15.97 -4.68
CA ASN A 213 10.36 16.84 -5.78
C ASN A 213 11.72 17.51 -5.46
N GLU A 214 11.94 17.90 -4.21
CA GLU A 214 13.23 18.46 -3.80
C GLU A 214 14.33 17.40 -3.79
N VAL A 215 14.01 16.13 -3.46
CA VAL A 215 14.94 15.00 -3.67
C VAL A 215 15.29 14.83 -5.14
N THR A 216 14.31 14.85 -6.05
CA THR A 216 14.58 14.69 -7.48
C THR A 216 15.42 15.83 -8.04
N LEU A 217 15.14 17.08 -7.64
CA LEU A 217 15.97 18.22 -8.03
C LEU A 217 17.42 18.09 -7.57
N GLU A 218 17.65 17.60 -6.35
CA GLU A 218 18.99 17.41 -5.83
C GLU A 218 19.73 16.26 -6.53
N LEU A 219 19.03 15.16 -6.85
CA LEU A 219 19.55 14.05 -7.66
C LEU A 219 19.81 14.47 -9.11
N GLU A 220 19.00 15.37 -9.68
CA GLU A 220 19.18 15.91 -11.02
C GLU A 220 20.45 16.76 -11.12
N LYS A 221 20.78 17.55 -10.10
CA LYS A 221 22.07 18.28 -10.05
C LYS A 221 23.27 17.33 -10.12
N GLU A 222 23.17 16.16 -9.50
CA GLU A 222 24.24 15.14 -9.53
C GLU A 222 24.45 14.54 -10.95
N LEU A 223 23.51 14.73 -11.90
CA LEU A 223 23.67 14.27 -13.29
C LEU A 223 24.75 15.03 -14.07
N GLU A 224 25.08 16.25 -13.67
CA GLU A 224 26.09 17.08 -14.35
C GLU A 224 27.50 16.51 -14.11
N ASP A 225 27.77 16.04 -12.90
CA ASP A 225 29.10 15.56 -12.47
C ASP A 225 29.32 14.04 -12.68
N THR A 226 28.26 13.29 -12.94
CA THR A 226 28.33 11.81 -12.99
C THR A 226 28.66 11.28 -14.38
N ARG A 227 29.72 10.46 -14.48
CA ARG A 227 30.13 9.80 -15.74
C ARG A 227 29.12 8.76 -16.23
N ASN A 228 28.59 7.91 -15.35
CA ASN A 228 27.56 6.92 -15.70
C ASN A 228 26.19 7.38 -15.20
N LYS A 229 25.40 7.99 -16.08
CA LYS A 229 24.12 8.59 -15.71
C LYS A 229 23.00 7.55 -15.53
N LEU A 230 23.15 6.33 -16.03
CA LEU A 230 22.11 5.29 -16.08
C LEU A 230 21.53 4.93 -14.70
N PRO A 231 22.33 4.63 -13.66
CA PRO A 231 21.83 4.30 -12.33
C PRO A 231 21.11 5.47 -11.65
N LEU A 232 21.65 6.68 -11.79
CA LEU A 232 21.09 7.89 -11.18
C LEU A 232 19.75 8.24 -11.79
N TYR A 233 19.68 8.17 -13.10
CA TYR A 233 18.44 8.22 -13.84
C TYR A 233 17.46 7.15 -13.30
N ALA A 234 17.87 5.90 -13.06
CA ALA A 234 16.95 4.84 -12.58
C ALA A 234 16.40 5.14 -11.18
N ALA A 235 17.19 5.79 -10.32
CA ALA A 235 16.70 6.33 -9.06
C ALA A 235 15.68 7.45 -9.27
N LEU A 236 15.95 8.41 -10.16
CA LEU A 236 15.01 9.49 -10.50
C LEU A 236 13.64 8.96 -10.98
N ASP A 237 13.62 7.93 -11.83
CA ASP A 237 12.36 7.30 -12.28
C ASP A 237 11.58 6.68 -11.11
N ASN A 238 12.29 6.10 -10.13
CA ASN A 238 11.65 5.55 -8.95
C ASN A 238 10.95 6.66 -8.14
N TYR A 239 11.64 7.78 -7.91
CA TYR A 239 11.07 8.93 -7.21
C TYR A 239 9.91 9.57 -7.99
N HIS A 240 10.04 9.76 -9.30
CA HIS A 240 8.95 10.25 -10.13
C HIS A 240 7.73 9.33 -10.09
N GLY A 241 7.93 8.01 -10.15
CA GLY A 241 6.83 7.05 -10.00
C GLY A 241 6.18 7.12 -8.61
N ARG A 242 6.94 7.38 -7.55
CA ARG A 242 6.40 7.62 -6.20
C ARG A 242 5.57 8.90 -6.14
N ILE A 243 6.06 9.98 -6.75
CA ILE A 243 5.34 11.26 -6.84
C ILE A 243 4.04 11.09 -7.65
N GLU A 244 4.11 10.43 -8.81
CA GLU A 244 2.94 10.12 -9.65
C GLU A 244 1.87 9.38 -8.86
N ASN A 245 2.25 8.31 -8.15
CA ASN A 245 1.32 7.54 -7.34
C ASN A 245 0.69 8.36 -6.21
N LEU A 246 1.46 9.25 -5.56
CA LEU A 246 0.94 10.12 -4.50
C LEU A 246 -0.03 11.19 -5.02
N ILE A 247 0.23 11.73 -6.21
CA ILE A 247 -0.68 12.66 -6.87
C ILE A 247 -1.97 11.93 -7.23
N LEU A 248 -1.87 10.78 -7.90
CA LEU A 248 -3.03 9.99 -8.33
C LEU A 248 -3.86 9.48 -7.14
N SER A 249 -3.25 9.10 -6.03
CA SER A 249 -3.97 8.61 -4.85
C SER A 249 -4.79 9.69 -4.14
N GLN A 250 -4.48 10.97 -4.36
CA GLN A 250 -5.21 12.08 -3.76
C GLN A 250 -6.37 12.58 -4.63
N GLU A 251 -6.32 12.29 -5.92
CA GLU A 251 -7.29 12.81 -6.86
C GLU A 251 -8.57 11.97 -6.87
N ASN A 252 -9.67 12.60 -7.25
CA ASN A 252 -10.97 11.94 -7.30
C ASN A 252 -10.97 10.84 -8.37
N GLN A 253 -11.93 9.91 -8.28
CA GLN A 253 -12.07 8.86 -9.29
C GLN A 253 -12.11 9.44 -10.72
N ASP A 254 -12.82 10.55 -10.93
CA ASP A 254 -12.91 11.25 -12.23
C ASP A 254 -11.53 11.64 -12.79
N ASP A 255 -10.64 12.16 -11.96
CA ASP A 255 -9.30 12.59 -12.39
C ASP A 255 -8.39 11.39 -12.72
N GLN A 256 -8.61 10.24 -12.05
CA GLN A 256 -7.92 9.00 -12.37
C GLN A 256 -8.41 8.40 -13.70
N GLU A 257 -9.71 8.56 -14.01
CA GLU A 257 -10.28 8.20 -15.32
C GLU A 257 -9.71 9.09 -16.43
N ASP A 258 -9.61 10.40 -16.19
CA ASP A 258 -8.99 11.37 -17.08
C ASP A 258 -7.52 11.03 -17.38
N TRP A 259 -6.73 10.68 -16.36
CA TRP A 259 -5.34 10.26 -16.54
C TRP A 259 -5.24 9.00 -17.42
N ALA A 260 -6.14 8.03 -17.24
CA ALA A 260 -6.17 6.82 -18.06
C ALA A 260 -6.53 7.14 -19.52
N ALA A 261 -7.45 8.08 -19.74
CA ALA A 261 -7.80 8.59 -21.07
C ALA A 261 -6.62 9.29 -21.76
N LEU A 262 -5.89 10.15 -21.03
CA LEU A 262 -4.71 10.83 -21.57
C LEU A 262 -3.57 9.85 -21.89
N LYS A 263 -3.36 8.81 -21.07
CA LYS A 263 -2.39 7.75 -21.41
C LYS A 263 -2.80 6.94 -22.64
N LEU A 264 -4.09 6.73 -22.87
CA LEU A 264 -4.59 6.11 -24.10
C LEU A 264 -4.37 6.99 -25.32
N LEU A 265 -4.56 8.31 -25.20
CA LEU A 265 -4.25 9.26 -26.27
C LEU A 265 -2.76 9.24 -26.63
N ILE A 266 -1.88 9.24 -25.63
CA ILE A 266 -0.44 9.12 -25.87
C ILE A 266 -0.13 7.80 -26.57
N LEU A 267 -0.72 6.69 -26.11
CA LEU A 267 -0.53 5.39 -26.73
C LEU A 267 -1.00 5.36 -28.20
N SER A 268 -2.11 6.04 -28.53
CA SER A 268 -2.57 6.11 -29.92
C SER A 268 -1.64 6.93 -30.79
N ILE A 269 -1.20 8.11 -30.32
CA ILE A 269 -0.26 8.96 -31.07
C ILE A 269 1.06 8.21 -31.31
N GLU A 270 1.62 7.59 -30.27
CA GLU A 270 2.85 6.81 -30.39
C GLU A 270 2.71 5.61 -31.35
N SER A 271 1.54 4.96 -31.33
CA SER A 271 1.25 3.85 -32.24
C SER A 271 1.09 4.30 -33.68
N ASP A 272 0.42 5.42 -33.92
CA ASP A 272 0.16 5.90 -35.28
C ASP A 272 1.43 6.47 -35.91
N GLY A 273 2.24 7.21 -35.13
CA GLY A 273 3.55 7.69 -35.57
C GLY A 273 4.52 6.55 -35.90
N LEU A 274 4.50 5.45 -35.14
CA LEU A 274 5.32 4.28 -35.44
C LEU A 274 4.96 3.65 -36.80
N GLU A 275 3.67 3.50 -37.09
CA GLU A 275 3.21 2.92 -38.35
C GLU A 275 3.52 3.85 -39.53
N GLN A 276 3.28 5.16 -39.38
CA GLN A 276 3.63 6.14 -40.41
C GLN A 276 5.14 6.13 -40.73
N ALA A 277 5.98 6.20 -39.71
CA ALA A 277 7.44 6.19 -39.90
C ALA A 277 7.94 4.86 -40.49
N TYR A 278 7.21 3.76 -40.27
CA TYR A 278 7.50 2.48 -40.91
C TYR A 278 7.10 2.48 -42.39
N GLU A 279 5.91 2.97 -42.73
CA GLU A 279 5.41 3.07 -44.10
C GLU A 279 6.29 3.99 -44.97
N GLU A 280 6.78 5.08 -44.40
CA GLU A 280 7.71 6.02 -45.06
C GLU A 280 9.14 5.47 -45.20
N GLY A 281 9.44 4.33 -44.57
CA GLY A 281 10.78 3.71 -44.60
C GLY A 281 11.81 4.37 -43.69
N ASN A 282 11.38 5.26 -42.80
CA ASN A 282 12.23 5.97 -41.84
C ASN A 282 12.67 5.06 -40.68
N ILE A 283 12.00 3.93 -40.45
CA ILE A 283 12.30 2.98 -39.38
C ILE A 283 12.64 1.59 -39.91
N SER A 284 13.76 1.03 -39.42
CA SER A 284 14.13 -0.34 -39.73
C SER A 284 13.23 -1.37 -39.04
N ASN A 285 13.13 -2.57 -39.62
CA ASN A 285 12.44 -3.71 -38.97
C ASN A 285 13.00 -4.06 -37.56
N ARG A 286 14.22 -3.66 -37.21
CA ARG A 286 14.79 -3.89 -35.87
C ARG A 286 14.27 -2.84 -34.90
N ALA A 287 14.35 -1.58 -35.30
CA ALA A 287 13.86 -0.44 -34.54
C ALA A 287 12.34 -0.55 -34.28
N TYR A 288 11.55 -0.90 -35.31
CA TYR A 288 10.10 -1.11 -35.20
C TYR A 288 9.74 -2.10 -34.09
N ARG A 289 10.43 -3.24 -34.00
CA ARG A 289 10.16 -4.28 -32.99
C ARG A 289 10.50 -3.85 -31.57
N VAL A 290 11.58 -3.09 -31.42
CA VAL A 290 11.99 -2.54 -30.12
C VAL A 290 10.96 -1.50 -29.66
N TYR A 291 10.53 -0.62 -30.56
CA TYR A 291 9.49 0.37 -30.29
C TYR A 291 8.13 -0.28 -29.97
N GLN A 292 7.76 -1.35 -30.67
CA GLN A 292 6.52 -2.09 -30.40
C GLN A 292 6.48 -2.69 -28.99
N ARG A 293 7.64 -3.11 -28.46
CA ARG A 293 7.74 -3.57 -27.07
C ARG A 293 7.53 -2.43 -26.09
N TYR A 294 8.04 -1.25 -26.41
CA TYR A 294 7.80 -0.04 -25.64
C TYR A 294 6.31 0.33 -25.60
N LEU A 295 5.59 0.30 -26.73
CA LEU A 295 4.14 0.52 -26.77
C LEU A 295 3.36 -0.50 -25.92
N LYS A 296 3.78 -1.77 -25.93
CA LYS A 296 3.19 -2.80 -25.06
C LYS A 296 3.40 -2.51 -23.57
N ASN A 297 4.58 -2.01 -23.20
CA ASN A 297 4.88 -1.65 -21.82
C ASN A 297 4.05 -0.44 -21.34
N ILE A 298 3.79 0.54 -22.22
CA ILE A 298 2.87 1.65 -21.91
C ILE A 298 1.46 1.10 -21.66
N GLU A 299 0.96 0.25 -22.57
CA GLU A 299 -0.39 -0.32 -22.46
C GLU A 299 -0.59 -1.10 -21.15
N GLN A 300 0.41 -1.89 -20.73
CA GLN A 300 0.35 -2.63 -19.46
C GLN A 300 0.30 -1.72 -18.22
N GLY A 301 0.78 -0.48 -18.33
CA GLY A 301 0.71 0.52 -17.26
C GLY A 301 -0.64 1.25 -17.17
N ILE A 302 -1.55 1.07 -18.13
CA ILE A 302 -2.86 1.74 -18.13
C ILE A 302 -3.85 0.93 -17.30
N ASN A 303 -4.46 1.57 -16.29
CA ASN A 303 -5.49 0.93 -15.48
C ASN A 303 -6.79 0.76 -16.28
N ARG A 304 -7.06 -0.48 -16.68
CA ARG A 304 -8.23 -0.88 -17.49
C ARG A 304 -9.58 -0.62 -16.82
N LYS A 305 -9.62 -0.48 -15.49
CA LYS A 305 -10.86 -0.19 -14.77
C LYS A 305 -11.29 1.27 -14.90
N LEU A 306 -10.33 2.17 -15.09
CA LEU A 306 -10.52 3.61 -15.13
C LEU A 306 -10.65 4.14 -16.57
N ALA A 307 -10.11 3.43 -17.55
CA ALA A 307 -10.32 3.77 -18.95
C ALA A 307 -11.71 3.34 -19.45
N SER A 308 -12.27 4.11 -20.39
CA SER A 308 -13.42 3.65 -21.18
C SER A 308 -13.10 2.29 -21.81
N ARG A 309 -13.82 1.25 -21.39
CA ARG A 309 -13.59 -0.13 -21.85
C ARG A 309 -13.62 -0.21 -23.38
N LEU A 310 -14.58 0.48 -23.99
CA LEU A 310 -14.78 0.45 -25.43
C LEU A 310 -13.60 1.07 -26.18
N THR A 311 -13.15 2.26 -25.76
CA THR A 311 -11.98 2.94 -26.35
C THR A 311 -10.71 2.12 -26.17
N TYR A 312 -10.49 1.56 -24.97
CA TYR A 312 -9.34 0.68 -24.69
C TYR A 312 -9.34 -0.54 -25.63
N TYR A 313 -10.43 -1.30 -25.68
CA TYR A 313 -10.49 -2.49 -26.52
C TYR A 313 -10.36 -2.16 -28.01
N PHE A 314 -10.98 -1.06 -28.48
CA PHE A 314 -10.86 -0.63 -29.86
C PHE A 314 -9.42 -0.30 -30.25
N LEU A 315 -8.74 0.59 -29.50
CA LEU A 315 -7.36 0.99 -29.80
C LEU A 315 -6.39 -0.19 -29.72
N VAL A 316 -6.51 -1.00 -28.67
CA VAL A 316 -5.63 -2.15 -28.45
C VAL A 316 -5.85 -3.23 -29.51
N SER A 317 -7.09 -3.55 -29.87
CA SER A 317 -7.39 -4.54 -30.92
C SER A 317 -6.91 -4.08 -32.28
N LEU A 318 -7.11 -2.81 -32.64
CA LEU A 318 -6.64 -2.23 -33.90
C LEU A 318 -5.11 -2.29 -33.99
N ARG A 319 -4.40 -1.95 -32.91
CA ARG A 319 -2.93 -2.07 -32.85
C ARG A 319 -2.45 -3.52 -32.95
N ILE A 320 -3.11 -4.46 -32.27
CA ILE A 320 -2.78 -5.89 -32.37
C ILE A 320 -3.02 -6.39 -33.80
N LEU A 321 -4.10 -5.95 -34.45
CA LEU A 321 -4.39 -6.30 -35.84
C LEU A 321 -3.31 -5.77 -36.79
N ARG A 322 -2.90 -4.50 -36.65
CA ARG A 322 -1.80 -3.90 -37.42
C ARG A 322 -0.50 -4.70 -37.26
N PHE A 323 -0.17 -5.07 -36.03
CA PHE A 323 0.99 -5.91 -35.73
C PHE A 323 0.90 -7.30 -36.39
N LEU A 324 -0.25 -7.96 -36.35
CA LEU A 324 -0.45 -9.27 -36.98
C LEU A 324 -0.37 -9.18 -38.50
N LEU A 325 -0.94 -8.14 -39.11
CA LEU A 325 -0.82 -7.88 -40.54
C LEU A 325 0.65 -7.71 -40.93
N HIS A 326 1.41 -6.91 -40.19
CA HIS A 326 2.85 -6.77 -40.39
C HIS A 326 3.59 -8.11 -40.28
N GLU A 327 3.23 -8.96 -39.33
CA GLU A 327 3.85 -10.28 -39.16
C GLU A 327 3.59 -11.20 -40.35
N VAL A 328 2.39 -11.13 -40.92
CA VAL A 328 2.01 -11.88 -42.13
C VAL A 328 2.81 -11.38 -43.35
N PHE A 329 2.90 -10.07 -43.56
CA PHE A 329 3.65 -9.48 -44.67
C PHE A 329 5.16 -9.71 -44.56
N THR A 330 5.71 -9.74 -43.34
CA THR A 330 7.13 -10.01 -43.11
C THR A 330 7.48 -11.50 -43.04
N LEU A 331 6.53 -12.40 -43.37
CA LEU A 331 6.70 -13.86 -43.35
C LEU A 331 7.09 -14.41 -41.97
N GLY A 332 6.64 -13.81 -40.87
CA GLY A 332 6.94 -14.29 -39.52
C GLY A 332 8.39 -14.09 -39.08
N LYS A 333 9.11 -13.12 -39.68
CA LYS A 333 10.51 -12.82 -39.33
C LYS A 333 10.65 -12.36 -37.87
N THR A 334 9.65 -11.70 -37.29
CA THR A 334 9.68 -11.26 -35.89
C THR A 334 9.57 -12.45 -34.96
N PHE A 335 8.62 -13.37 -35.20
CA PHE A 335 8.39 -14.55 -34.39
C PHE A 335 9.57 -15.52 -34.45
N ARG A 336 10.16 -15.71 -35.65
CA ARG A 336 11.38 -16.52 -35.82
C ARG A 336 12.60 -15.91 -35.14
N SER A 337 12.76 -14.59 -35.20
CA SER A 337 13.83 -13.88 -34.49
C SER A 337 13.65 -13.89 -32.97
N TRP A 338 12.42 -14.00 -32.45
CA TRP A 338 12.17 -14.12 -31.02
C TRP A 338 12.81 -15.40 -30.42
N LYS A 339 12.98 -16.44 -31.26
CA LYS A 339 13.69 -17.69 -30.92
C LYS A 339 15.22 -17.57 -31.02
N ASN A 340 15.75 -16.68 -31.86
CA ASN A 340 17.19 -16.48 -32.06
C ASN A 340 17.68 -15.20 -31.35
N LYS A 341 18.21 -15.35 -30.13
CA LYS A 341 18.69 -14.25 -29.28
C LYS A 341 19.89 -13.47 -29.85
N GLU A 342 20.69 -14.06 -30.75
CA GLU A 342 21.98 -13.47 -31.20
C GLU A 342 21.88 -12.40 -32.29
N GLN A 343 20.79 -12.34 -33.08
CA GLN A 343 20.69 -11.43 -34.24
C GLN A 343 20.00 -10.08 -33.95
N SER A 344 19.66 -9.79 -32.69
CA SER A 344 18.83 -8.63 -32.30
C SER A 344 19.61 -7.43 -31.74
N ARG A 345 20.92 -7.31 -32.00
CA ARG A 345 21.67 -6.11 -31.63
C ARG A 345 21.27 -4.95 -32.55
N LEU A 346 20.80 -3.86 -31.96
CA LEU A 346 20.55 -2.60 -32.64
C LEU A 346 21.88 -2.05 -33.18
N ARG A 347 21.86 -1.48 -34.39
CA ARG A 347 22.95 -0.69 -34.96
C ARG A 347 22.80 0.76 -34.51
N ALA A 348 23.86 1.56 -34.54
CA ALA A 348 23.80 3.00 -34.21
C ALA A 348 22.65 3.72 -34.93
N LEU A 349 22.48 3.45 -36.24
CA LEU A 349 21.38 3.99 -37.04
C LEU A 349 19.98 3.60 -36.53
N ASP A 350 19.82 2.41 -35.93
CA ASP A 350 18.54 2.01 -35.33
C ASP A 350 18.25 2.82 -34.04
N TYR A 351 19.28 3.26 -33.30
CA TYR A 351 19.11 4.11 -32.13
C TYR A 351 18.65 5.52 -32.52
N ASP A 352 19.26 6.09 -33.57
CA ASP A 352 18.92 7.42 -34.08
C ASP A 352 17.47 7.45 -34.60
N GLN A 353 17.08 6.44 -35.39
CA GLN A 353 15.70 6.28 -35.89
C GLN A 353 14.66 6.24 -34.76
N ILE A 354 14.94 5.52 -33.68
CA ILE A 354 14.04 5.41 -32.52
C ILE A 354 13.95 6.76 -31.79
N ALA A 355 15.07 7.47 -31.64
CA ALA A 355 15.11 8.78 -30.99
C ALA A 355 14.36 9.84 -31.80
N GLU A 356 14.57 9.89 -33.12
CA GLU A 356 13.87 10.80 -34.04
C GLU A 356 12.35 10.55 -34.02
N LEU A 357 11.92 9.29 -34.12
CA LEU A 357 10.50 8.95 -34.01
C LEU A 357 9.91 9.42 -32.68
N TYR A 358 10.59 9.15 -31.57
CA TYR A 358 10.10 9.52 -30.26
C TYR A 358 10.00 11.04 -30.10
N LEU A 359 10.96 11.81 -30.65
CA LEU A 359 10.92 13.27 -30.64
C LEU A 359 9.73 13.80 -31.46
N ALA A 360 9.54 13.30 -32.67
CA ALA A 360 8.42 13.68 -33.54
C ALA A 360 7.06 13.39 -32.87
N ASN A 361 6.90 12.19 -32.30
CA ASN A 361 5.69 11.84 -31.56
C ASN A 361 5.52 12.71 -30.30
N THR A 362 6.62 13.05 -29.61
CA THR A 362 6.57 13.90 -28.42
C THR A 362 6.08 15.30 -28.74
N GLU A 363 6.49 15.88 -29.85
CA GLU A 363 5.98 17.17 -30.33
C GLU A 363 4.46 17.12 -30.55
N MET A 364 3.99 16.10 -31.27
CA MET A 364 2.55 15.88 -31.50
C MET A 364 1.76 15.63 -30.20
N ILE A 365 2.34 14.90 -29.25
CA ILE A 365 1.74 14.66 -27.93
C ILE A 365 1.64 15.97 -27.15
N ILE A 366 2.70 16.78 -27.10
CA ILE A 366 2.70 18.04 -26.36
C ILE A 366 1.65 18.99 -26.93
N GLU A 367 1.55 19.10 -28.25
CA GLU A 367 0.53 19.91 -28.93
C GLU A 367 -0.88 19.39 -28.63
N SER A 368 -1.09 18.08 -28.74
CA SER A 368 -2.39 17.46 -28.45
C SER A 368 -2.82 17.68 -27.00
N LEU A 369 -1.89 17.55 -26.06
CA LEU A 369 -2.12 17.82 -24.64
C LEU A 369 -2.39 19.30 -24.36
N GLU A 370 -1.74 20.21 -25.08
CA GLU A 370 -1.97 21.66 -24.95
C GLU A 370 -3.41 22.04 -25.31
N ASN A 371 -3.92 21.48 -26.42
CA ASN A 371 -5.29 21.68 -26.89
C ASN A 371 -6.34 21.14 -25.90
N LEU A 372 -5.93 20.28 -24.97
CA LEU A 372 -6.79 19.63 -23.98
C LEU A 372 -6.85 20.35 -22.63
N LYS A 373 -6.11 21.45 -22.43
CA LYS A 373 -6.12 22.26 -21.18
C LYS A 373 -7.48 22.87 -20.82
N GLY A 374 -8.44 22.90 -21.74
CA GLY A 374 -9.81 23.35 -21.51
C GLY A 374 -10.80 22.23 -21.13
N VAL A 375 -10.42 20.98 -21.35
CA VAL A 375 -11.25 19.79 -21.09
C VAL A 375 -10.77 19.06 -19.83
N TYR A 376 -9.44 18.95 -19.67
CA TYR A 376 -8.80 18.27 -18.55
C TYR A 376 -8.12 19.27 -17.61
N ARG A 377 -7.82 18.84 -16.38
CA ARG A 377 -7.09 19.68 -15.41
C ARG A 377 -5.71 20.08 -15.93
N ARG A 378 -5.38 21.36 -15.81
CA ARG A 378 -4.09 21.92 -16.25
C ARG A 378 -2.90 21.27 -15.55
N SER A 379 -3.01 20.96 -14.25
CA SER A 379 -1.95 20.30 -13.49
C SER A 379 -1.61 18.91 -14.06
N LEU A 380 -2.64 18.14 -14.41
CA LEU A 380 -2.49 16.82 -15.01
C LEU A 380 -1.83 16.90 -16.39
N ILE A 381 -2.28 17.83 -17.23
CA ILE A 381 -1.68 18.08 -18.54
C ILE A 381 -0.22 18.49 -18.42
N SER A 382 0.10 19.47 -17.57
CA SER A 382 1.47 19.93 -17.33
C SER A 382 2.37 18.80 -16.83
N PHE A 383 1.88 17.97 -15.90
CA PHE A 383 2.61 16.81 -15.42
C PHE A 383 2.96 15.82 -16.55
N MET A 384 2.00 15.54 -17.44
CA MET A 384 2.20 14.64 -18.58
C MET A 384 3.20 15.23 -19.60
N GLN A 385 3.11 16.53 -19.90
CA GLN A 385 4.04 17.23 -20.77
C GLN A 385 5.46 17.23 -20.18
N GLU A 386 5.61 17.57 -18.90
CA GLU A 386 6.90 17.54 -18.22
C GLU A 386 7.50 16.14 -18.18
N SER A 387 6.69 15.10 -17.97
CA SER A 387 7.15 13.71 -18.01
C SER A 387 7.75 13.36 -19.37
N ARG A 388 7.12 13.80 -20.47
CA ARG A 388 7.63 13.58 -21.83
C ARG A 388 8.92 14.35 -22.08
N LEU A 389 8.97 15.62 -21.69
CA LEU A 389 10.17 16.44 -21.84
C LEU A 389 11.36 15.89 -21.03
N ARG A 390 11.12 15.35 -19.83
CA ARG A 390 12.18 14.69 -19.06
C ARG A 390 12.75 13.48 -19.81
N GLU A 391 11.90 12.65 -20.42
CA GLU A 391 12.34 11.49 -21.19
C GLU A 391 13.18 11.87 -22.42
N THR A 392 12.91 13.02 -23.06
CA THR A 392 13.72 13.50 -24.20
C THR A 392 15.12 13.97 -23.78
N THR A 393 15.30 14.50 -22.57
CA THR A 393 16.65 14.90 -22.09
C THR A 393 17.62 13.72 -22.06
N ILE A 394 17.12 12.50 -21.82
CA ILE A 394 17.91 11.26 -21.80
C ILE A 394 18.44 10.90 -23.18
N ILE A 395 17.81 11.35 -24.27
CA ILE A 395 18.29 11.11 -25.66
C ILE A 395 19.73 11.60 -25.81
N SER A 396 20.04 12.79 -25.29
CA SER A 396 21.39 13.36 -25.31
C SER A 396 22.45 12.51 -24.58
N SER A 397 22.02 11.63 -23.66
CA SER A 397 22.93 10.80 -22.86
C SER A 397 23.30 9.46 -23.52
N GLY A 398 22.69 9.12 -24.67
CA GLY A 398 22.91 7.83 -25.35
C GLY A 398 22.26 6.62 -24.66
N ALA A 399 21.70 6.80 -23.47
CA ALA A 399 21.04 5.76 -22.68
C ALA A 399 19.54 5.55 -23.02
N PHE A 400 18.98 6.41 -23.86
CA PHE A 400 17.54 6.52 -24.09
C PHE A 400 16.87 5.20 -24.52
N VAL A 401 17.42 4.52 -25.53
CA VAL A 401 16.81 3.29 -26.04
C VAL A 401 16.90 2.15 -25.02
N GLU A 402 17.98 2.06 -24.27
CA GLU A 402 18.15 1.02 -23.25
C GLU A 402 17.23 1.26 -22.04
N ARG A 403 17.03 2.51 -21.66
CA ARG A 403 16.31 2.91 -20.46
C ARG A 403 14.83 3.20 -20.70
N VAL A 404 14.48 4.09 -21.62
CA VAL A 404 13.10 4.53 -21.85
C VAL A 404 12.35 3.48 -22.68
N ILE A 405 12.97 3.02 -23.76
CA ILE A 405 12.33 2.12 -24.72
C ILE A 405 12.40 0.66 -24.22
N ASN A 406 13.60 0.17 -23.90
CA ASN A 406 13.79 -1.21 -23.43
C ASN A 406 13.51 -1.40 -21.92
N ARG A 407 13.40 -0.31 -21.13
CA ARG A 407 13.18 -0.36 -19.68
C ARG A 407 14.17 -1.25 -18.93
N VAL A 408 15.43 -1.26 -19.35
CA VAL A 408 16.51 -1.92 -18.63
C VAL A 408 16.72 -1.17 -17.32
N LYS A 409 16.53 -1.85 -16.20
CA LYS A 409 16.84 -1.32 -14.87
C LYS A 409 18.28 -1.66 -14.53
N PRO A 410 19.21 -0.69 -14.52
CA PRO A 410 20.57 -0.92 -14.05
C PRO A 410 20.57 -1.21 -12.55
N ASN A 411 21.67 -1.77 -12.04
CA ASN A 411 21.89 -1.76 -10.59
C ASN A 411 22.01 -0.30 -10.14
N ASN A 412 21.06 0.14 -9.32
CA ASN A 412 20.96 1.51 -8.84
C ASN A 412 20.89 1.57 -7.30
N ILE A 413 21.34 0.52 -6.60
CA ILE A 413 21.23 0.44 -5.14
C ILE A 413 21.93 1.63 -4.49
N ASN A 414 23.13 2.01 -4.95
CA ASN A 414 23.88 3.12 -4.38
C ASN A 414 23.15 4.46 -4.56
N GLU A 415 22.57 4.69 -5.73
CA GLU A 415 21.82 5.90 -6.08
C GLU A 415 20.48 5.95 -5.35
N MET A 416 19.84 4.80 -5.13
CA MET A 416 18.65 4.68 -4.28
C MET A 416 18.98 4.98 -2.81
N LEU A 417 20.07 4.43 -2.26
CA LEU A 417 20.54 4.75 -0.90
C LEU A 417 20.86 6.24 -0.76
N ARG A 418 21.46 6.84 -1.79
CA ARG A 418 21.69 8.29 -1.86
C ARG A 418 20.38 9.06 -1.83
N GLY A 419 19.40 8.66 -2.64
CA GLY A 419 18.06 9.23 -2.62
C GLY A 419 17.41 9.14 -1.23
N TYR A 420 17.46 7.97 -0.58
CA TYR A 420 16.87 7.76 0.76
C TYR A 420 17.57 8.60 1.84
N TYR A 421 18.88 8.83 1.69
CA TYR A 421 19.60 9.77 2.54
C TYR A 421 19.09 11.21 2.35
N LEU A 422 18.94 11.67 1.10
CA LEU A 422 18.42 13.00 0.79
C LEU A 422 16.98 13.17 1.28
N GLU A 423 16.13 12.15 1.11
CA GLU A 423 14.75 12.15 1.59
C GLU A 423 14.71 12.29 3.12
N ARG A 424 15.52 11.55 3.86
CA ARG A 424 15.62 11.69 5.33
C ARG A 424 16.09 13.07 5.76
N LYS A 425 17.09 13.62 5.06
CA LYS A 425 17.61 14.97 5.31
C LYS A 425 16.49 16.01 5.13
N LEU A 426 15.77 15.96 4.01
CA LEU A 426 14.67 16.89 3.72
C LEU A 426 13.49 16.73 4.69
N ILE A 427 13.13 15.50 5.08
CA ILE A 427 12.11 15.28 6.13
C ILE A 427 12.52 15.98 7.44
N PHE A 428 13.81 15.95 7.81
CA PHE A 428 14.31 16.65 8.99
C PHE A 428 14.19 18.16 8.85
N GLU A 429 14.59 18.73 7.71
CA GLU A 429 14.50 20.17 7.46
C GLU A 429 13.05 20.67 7.45
N TYR A 430 12.12 19.89 6.88
CA TYR A 430 10.69 20.24 6.88
C TYR A 430 10.05 20.14 8.28
N GLU A 431 10.50 19.18 9.10
CA GLU A 431 10.10 19.10 10.51
C GLU A 431 10.63 20.31 11.31
N GLU A 432 11.90 20.69 11.13
CA GLU A 432 12.52 21.84 11.82
C GLU A 432 11.82 23.16 11.45
N LYS A 433 11.48 23.34 10.17
CA LYS A 433 10.68 24.46 9.66
C LYS A 433 9.20 24.42 10.09
N ARG A 434 8.77 23.40 10.82
CA ARG A 434 7.37 23.16 11.25
C ARG A 434 6.37 23.09 10.08
N LEU A 435 6.83 22.65 8.91
CA LEU A 435 5.98 22.45 7.73
C LEU A 435 5.19 21.14 7.83
N ILE A 436 5.76 20.14 8.51
CA ILE A 436 5.12 18.85 8.81
C ILE A 436 5.09 18.59 10.32
N THR A 437 4.13 17.77 10.77
CA THR A 437 4.05 17.37 12.18
C THR A 437 5.11 16.34 12.54
N THR A 438 5.55 16.30 13.80
CA THR A 438 6.50 15.26 14.28
C THR A 438 5.96 13.83 14.10
N LYS A 439 4.64 13.65 14.24
CA LYS A 439 3.97 12.37 13.99
C LYS A 439 4.10 11.96 12.52
N TYR A 440 3.88 12.90 11.60
CA TYR A 440 4.01 12.66 10.16
C TYR A 440 5.46 12.44 9.73
N ALA A 441 6.39 13.27 10.22
CA ALA A 441 7.82 13.10 9.98
C ALA A 441 8.33 11.72 10.41
N LYS A 442 7.85 11.20 11.56
CA LYS A 442 8.15 9.83 12.01
C LYS A 442 7.61 8.78 11.04
N LYS A 443 6.37 8.92 10.54
CA LYS A 443 5.77 8.02 9.52
C LYS A 443 6.62 8.01 8.25
N LEU A 444 7.01 9.18 7.74
CA LEU A 444 7.87 9.30 6.54
C LEU A 444 9.24 8.63 6.74
N ARG A 445 9.93 8.88 7.85
CA ARG A 445 11.22 8.23 8.15
C ARG A 445 11.11 6.71 8.23
N GLN A 446 10.03 6.20 8.81
CA GLN A 446 9.77 4.77 8.87
C GLN A 446 9.55 4.18 7.47
N ASN A 447 8.82 4.88 6.60
CA ASN A 447 8.65 4.49 5.21
C ASN A 447 9.99 4.44 4.47
N VAL A 448 10.85 5.46 4.62
CA VAL A 448 12.18 5.46 3.99
C VAL A 448 13.03 4.29 4.49
N ASN A 449 13.04 4.01 5.78
CA ASN A 449 13.78 2.86 6.33
C ASN A 449 13.25 1.52 5.79
N ASN A 450 11.94 1.39 5.60
CA ASN A 450 11.35 0.19 5.00
C ASN A 450 11.78 0.03 3.53
N LEU A 451 11.80 1.12 2.77
CA LEU A 451 12.27 1.13 1.37
C LEU A 451 13.76 0.81 1.28
N GLU A 452 14.59 1.40 2.14
CA GLU A 452 16.03 1.12 2.23
C GLU A 452 16.28 -0.36 2.56
N ASN A 453 15.59 -0.89 3.57
CA ASN A 453 15.68 -2.31 3.92
C ASN A 453 15.25 -3.23 2.77
N TYR A 454 14.21 -2.85 2.02
CA TYR A 454 13.77 -3.60 0.84
C TYR A 454 14.83 -3.58 -0.26
N SER A 455 15.35 -2.39 -0.60
CA SER A 455 16.41 -2.24 -1.61
C SER A 455 17.70 -2.97 -1.25
N LEU A 456 18.05 -3.06 0.04
CA LEU A 456 19.22 -3.81 0.51
C LEU A 456 19.01 -5.33 0.53
N LYS A 457 17.78 -5.80 0.73
CA LYS A 457 17.41 -7.24 0.66
C LYS A 457 17.37 -7.73 -0.78
N GLU A 458 16.95 -6.87 -1.70
CA GLU A 458 16.91 -7.14 -3.12
C GLU A 458 18.33 -7.06 -3.69
N ALA A 459 19.18 -8.05 -3.36
CA ALA A 459 20.33 -8.40 -4.18
C ALA A 459 19.78 -8.93 -5.51
N ALA A 460 19.36 -8.01 -6.38
CA ALA A 460 18.82 -8.31 -7.69
C ALA A 460 19.80 -9.24 -8.43
N ASN A 461 19.26 -10.14 -9.27
CA ASN A 461 20.06 -10.86 -10.26
C ASN A 461 20.71 -9.83 -11.21
N THR A 462 21.83 -9.22 -10.81
CA THR A 462 22.61 -8.25 -11.61
C THR A 462 23.41 -8.94 -12.70
N LEU A 463 23.49 -10.28 -12.69
CA LEU A 463 24.19 -11.12 -13.67
C LEU A 463 23.98 -10.69 -15.14
N PRO A 464 22.77 -10.41 -15.65
CA PRO A 464 22.60 -9.98 -17.04
C PRO A 464 23.17 -8.59 -17.31
N TYR A 465 23.15 -7.69 -16.33
CA TYR A 465 23.65 -6.31 -16.43
C TYR A 465 25.17 -6.24 -16.27
N ASP A 466 25.72 -6.91 -15.25
CA ASP A 466 27.16 -6.99 -15.01
C ASP A 466 27.88 -7.56 -16.24
N MET A 467 27.26 -8.53 -16.93
CA MET A 467 27.76 -9.08 -18.20
C MET A 467 27.74 -8.05 -19.34
N VAL A 468 26.76 -7.15 -19.41
CA VAL A 468 26.67 -6.10 -20.44
C VAL A 468 27.66 -4.96 -20.16
N GLU A 469 27.86 -4.60 -18.88
CA GLU A 469 28.84 -3.58 -18.50
C GLU A 469 30.29 -4.07 -18.70
N LEU A 470 30.58 -5.34 -18.39
CA LEU A 470 31.86 -6.00 -18.70
C LEU A 470 32.18 -5.98 -20.21
N VAL A 471 31.17 -6.15 -21.06
CA VAL A 471 31.33 -6.09 -22.52
C VAL A 471 31.46 -4.65 -23.04
N ARG A 472 31.02 -3.64 -22.30
CA ARG A 472 31.24 -2.21 -22.64
C ARG A 472 32.60 -1.68 -22.20
N ARG A 473 33.22 -2.29 -21.19
CA ARG A 473 34.55 -1.90 -20.66
C ARG A 473 35.72 -2.54 -21.41
N ASN A 474 35.48 -3.63 -22.13
CA ASN A 474 36.43 -4.27 -23.04
C ASN A 474 36.10 -3.91 -24.48
#